data_AF-A0A958MTP0-F1
#
_entry.id   AF-A0A958MTP0-F1
#
_cell.length_a   1.000
_cell.length_b   1.000
_cell.length_c   1.000
_cell.angle_alpha   90.00
_cell.angle_beta   90.00
_cell.angle_gamma   90.00
#
_symmetry.space_group_name_H-M   'P 1'
#
loop_
_entity.id
_entity.type
_entity.pdbx_description
1 polymer ?
#
loop_
_entity_poly.entity_id
_entity_poly.type
_entity_poly.pdbx_seq_one_letter_code
_entity_poly.pdbx_strand_id
1 'polypeptide(L)'
;MRKRLIWSLILFFLVALYFWTQSRYPALNTKAAMGDRTGVLGISFDVILNYDAESPLWYRIYAGTINWCYTNWKGMTFGLLFSAIILNILSLFTYRKTSSVFINSLMGLFFGAPLGVCANCVAPIAQSLKDSGASTETTLSTAISSPTLNVVVLSMVFTLFPLHFAITKVALTLFILVGVIPILTKHFLEKGAHHTIGTTSPIQALVPTNVPENENF
;
A
#
# COMPACT_ATOMS: atom_id res chain seq x y z
N MET A 1 -2.60 24.52 -10.71
CA MET A 1 -1.85 23.62 -9.79
C MET A 1 -1.99 23.99 -8.31
N ARG A 2 -1.60 25.20 -7.86
CA ARG A 2 -1.52 25.54 -6.42
C ARG A 2 -2.83 25.35 -5.63
N LYS A 3 -3.98 25.77 -6.17
CA LYS A 3 -5.29 25.60 -5.49
C LYS A 3 -5.69 24.13 -5.33
N ARG A 4 -5.48 23.30 -6.35
CA ARG A 4 -5.80 21.85 -6.32
C ARG A 4 -4.93 21.12 -5.31
N LEU A 5 -3.63 21.42 -5.26
CA LEU A 5 -2.72 20.88 -4.24
C LEU A 5 -3.14 21.27 -2.81
N ILE A 6 -3.52 22.53 -2.59
CA ILE A 6 -4.00 22.99 -1.28
C ILE A 6 -5.25 22.23 -0.85
N TRP A 7 -6.24 22.07 -1.73
CA TRP A 7 -7.45 21.29 -1.43
C TRP A 7 -7.14 19.82 -1.14
N SER A 8 -6.23 19.19 -1.90
CA SER A 8 -5.80 17.81 -1.63
C SER A 8 -5.10 17.67 -0.28
N LEU A 9 -4.26 18.64 0.12
CA LEU A 9 -3.59 18.65 1.42
C LEU A 9 -4.57 18.88 2.58
N ILE A 10 -5.57 19.75 2.39
CA ILE A 10 -6.64 19.95 3.37
C ILE A 10 -7.45 18.66 3.53
N LEU A 11 -7.84 18.03 2.43
CA LEU A 11 -8.58 16.75 2.46
C LEU A 11 -7.76 15.65 3.13
N PHE A 12 -6.46 15.59 2.84
CA PHE A 12 -5.52 14.68 3.49
C PHE A 12 -5.54 14.84 5.01
N PHE A 13 -5.39 16.07 5.49
CA PHE A 13 -5.34 16.35 6.92
C PHE A 13 -6.67 16.03 7.61
N LEU A 14 -7.80 16.35 6.97
CA LEU A 14 -9.13 16.01 7.47
C LEU A 14 -9.35 14.49 7.57
N VAL A 15 -8.98 13.74 6.53
CA VAL A 15 -9.11 12.27 6.52
C VAL A 15 -8.19 11.63 7.56
N ALA A 16 -6.96 12.14 7.71
CA ALA A 16 -6.02 11.68 8.72
C ALA A 16 -6.54 11.95 10.15
N LEU A 17 -7.05 13.16 10.42
CA LEU A 17 -7.65 13.52 11.71
C LEU A 17 -8.90 12.68 12.00
N TYR A 18 -9.79 12.51 11.03
CA TYR A 18 -10.99 11.69 11.19
C TYR A 18 -10.61 10.24 11.50
N PHE A 19 -9.65 9.66 10.78
CA PHE A 19 -9.18 8.32 11.03
C PHE A 19 -8.55 8.17 12.43
N TRP A 20 -7.72 9.12 12.84
CA TRP A 20 -7.08 9.04 14.15
C TRP A 20 -8.10 9.17 15.29
N THR A 21 -9.04 10.09 15.17
CA THR A 21 -10.06 10.36 16.20
C THR A 21 -11.15 9.29 16.27
N GLN A 22 -11.57 8.72 15.14
CA GLN A 22 -12.67 7.74 15.10
C GLN A 22 -12.20 6.29 15.14
N SER A 23 -11.00 5.99 14.63
CA SER A 23 -10.51 4.62 14.52
C SER A 23 -9.40 4.33 15.51
N ARG A 24 -8.31 5.12 15.51
CA ARG A 24 -7.07 4.78 16.24
C ARG A 24 -7.17 5.07 17.73
N TYR A 25 -7.63 6.25 18.13
CA TYR A 25 -7.71 6.66 19.53
C TYR A 25 -8.74 5.85 20.34
N PRO A 26 -9.96 5.60 19.83
CA PRO A 26 -10.96 4.81 20.56
C PRO A 26 -10.53 3.34 20.68
N ALA A 27 -9.93 2.77 19.63
CA ALA A 27 -9.40 1.41 19.65
C ALA A 27 -8.24 1.26 20.64
N LEU A 28 -7.32 2.23 20.69
CA LEU A 28 -6.21 2.18 21.64
C LEU A 28 -6.70 2.28 23.09
N ASN A 29 -7.69 3.14 23.35
CA ASN A 29 -8.28 3.30 24.68
C ASN A 29 -9.06 2.04 25.12
N THR A 30 -9.82 1.41 24.21
CA THR A 30 -10.50 0.14 24.52
C THR A 30 -9.51 -0.99 24.74
N LYS A 31 -8.42 -1.09 23.96
CA LYS A 31 -7.40 -2.14 24.17
C LYS A 31 -6.56 -1.93 25.43
N ALA A 32 -6.31 -0.67 25.83
CA ALA A 32 -5.69 -0.37 27.11
C ALA A 32 -6.64 -0.67 28.30
N ALA A 33 -7.94 -0.43 28.15
CA ALA A 33 -8.94 -0.71 29.17
C ALA A 33 -9.29 -2.21 29.32
N MET A 34 -9.14 -2.99 28.24
CA MET A 34 -9.53 -4.41 28.18
C MET A 34 -8.40 -5.40 28.52
N GLY A 35 -7.33 -4.94 29.19
CA GLY A 35 -6.08 -5.66 29.50
C GLY A 35 -6.10 -7.18 29.33
N ASP A 36 -5.26 -7.69 28.41
CA ASP A 36 -4.92 -9.09 28.14
C ASP A 36 -6.07 -10.12 28.00
N ARG A 37 -7.34 -9.70 27.97
CA ARG A 37 -8.51 -10.60 27.97
C ARG A 37 -9.20 -10.78 26.62
N THR A 38 -8.64 -10.23 25.54
CA THR A 38 -9.14 -10.53 24.20
C THR A 38 -8.44 -11.77 23.66
N GLY A 39 -9.09 -12.93 23.77
CA GLY A 39 -8.68 -14.13 23.06
C GLY A 39 -8.63 -13.83 21.56
N VAL A 40 -7.43 -13.78 20.99
CA VAL A 40 -7.22 -13.56 19.56
C VAL A 40 -7.63 -14.82 18.82
N LEU A 41 -8.92 -14.99 18.57
CA LEU A 41 -9.45 -16.10 17.78
C LEU A 41 -9.25 -15.78 16.29
N GLY A 42 -8.00 -15.91 15.83
CA GLY A 42 -7.62 -15.77 14.42
C GLY A 42 -7.44 -14.33 13.94
N ILE A 43 -7.78 -14.07 12.67
CA ILE A 43 -7.47 -12.83 11.92
C ILE A 43 -8.39 -11.64 12.29
N SER A 44 -9.26 -11.79 13.30
CA SER A 44 -10.28 -10.80 13.68
C SER A 44 -10.21 -10.51 15.18
N PHE A 45 -10.21 -9.22 15.54
CA PHE A 45 -10.14 -8.77 16.93
C PHE A 45 -11.51 -8.47 17.53
N ASP A 46 -12.53 -8.31 16.67
CA ASP A 46 -13.94 -8.23 17.03
C ASP A 46 -14.66 -9.47 16.49
N VAL A 47 -15.39 -10.16 17.37
CA VAL A 47 -16.15 -11.37 17.04
C VAL A 47 -17.63 -11.05 17.13
N ILE A 48 -18.29 -10.93 15.97
CA ILE A 48 -19.74 -10.78 15.88
C ILE A 48 -20.41 -12.15 15.89
N LEU A 49 -19.85 -13.09 15.13
CA LEU A 49 -20.31 -14.46 15.01
C LEU A 49 -19.30 -15.39 15.69
N ASN A 50 -19.67 -15.95 16.84
CA ASN A 50 -18.88 -16.97 17.51
C ASN A 50 -19.04 -18.30 16.76
N TYR A 51 -17.93 -18.99 16.51
CA TYR A 51 -17.92 -20.34 15.94
C TYR A 51 -16.91 -21.20 16.72
N ASP A 52 -17.27 -22.44 17.01
CA ASP A 52 -16.39 -23.42 17.67
C ASP A 52 -15.73 -24.34 16.62
N ALA A 53 -14.69 -25.09 17.00
CA ALA A 53 -14.00 -26.06 16.17
C ALA A 53 -14.92 -27.18 15.67
N GLU A 54 -16.02 -27.47 16.38
CA GLU A 54 -17.05 -28.43 15.98
C GLU A 54 -18.03 -27.89 14.91
N SER A 55 -17.97 -26.59 14.60
CA SER A 55 -18.85 -25.98 13.60
C SER A 55 -18.53 -26.49 12.19
N PRO A 56 -19.53 -26.67 11.31
CA PRO A 56 -19.28 -27.09 9.94
C PRO A 56 -18.42 -26.06 9.17
N LEU A 57 -17.54 -26.55 8.28
CA LEU A 57 -16.52 -25.74 7.60
C LEU A 57 -17.09 -24.50 6.89
N TRP A 58 -18.24 -24.63 6.24
CA TRP A 58 -18.90 -23.52 5.55
C TRP A 58 -19.28 -22.39 6.50
N TYR A 59 -19.76 -22.73 7.71
CA TYR A 59 -20.13 -21.75 8.72
C TYR A 59 -18.90 -21.06 9.29
N ARG A 60 -17.80 -21.79 9.48
CA ARG A 60 -16.51 -21.23 9.92
C ARG A 60 -15.94 -20.24 8.90
N ILE A 61 -16.00 -20.56 7.61
CA ILE A 61 -15.55 -19.67 6.54
C ILE A 61 -16.46 -18.44 6.47
N TYR A 62 -17.77 -18.60 6.57
CA TYR A 62 -18.73 -17.50 6.54
C TYR A 62 -18.58 -16.56 7.73
N ALA A 63 -18.63 -17.11 8.95
CA ALA A 63 -18.46 -16.35 10.19
C ALA A 63 -17.08 -15.68 10.26
N GLY A 64 -16.03 -16.40 9.88
CA GLY A 64 -14.67 -15.86 9.78
C GLY A 64 -14.56 -14.69 8.79
N THR A 65 -15.16 -14.83 7.60
CA THR A 65 -15.19 -13.75 6.59
C THR A 65 -15.92 -12.51 7.10
N ILE A 66 -17.08 -12.67 7.76
CA ILE A 66 -17.85 -11.54 8.29
C ILE A 66 -17.10 -10.84 9.42
N ASN A 67 -16.56 -11.59 10.39
CA ASN A 67 -15.79 -11.03 11.49
C ASN A 67 -14.55 -10.28 10.98
N TRP A 68 -13.89 -10.83 9.95
CA TRP A 68 -12.74 -10.18 9.32
C TRP A 68 -13.13 -8.91 8.58
N CYS A 69 -14.20 -8.95 7.79
CA CYS A 69 -14.71 -7.79 7.06
C CYS A 69 -15.08 -6.66 8.03
N TYR A 70 -15.80 -6.98 9.10
CA TYR A 70 -16.17 -6.00 10.12
C TYR A 70 -14.96 -5.39 10.83
N THR A 71 -13.99 -6.23 11.23
CA THR A 71 -12.76 -5.78 11.88
C THR A 71 -11.94 -4.85 10.97
N ASN A 72 -11.88 -5.15 9.66
CA ASN A 72 -11.00 -4.45 8.72
C ASN A 72 -11.68 -3.31 7.94
N TRP A 73 -13.00 -3.20 7.95
CA TRP A 73 -13.76 -2.23 7.14
C TRP A 73 -13.31 -0.79 7.36
N LYS A 74 -13.08 -0.37 8.62
CA LYS A 74 -12.61 0.98 8.95
C LYS A 74 -11.23 1.27 8.36
N GLY A 75 -10.33 0.28 8.35
CA GLY A 75 -8.99 0.40 7.78
C GLY A 75 -9.01 0.42 6.25
N MET A 76 -9.84 -0.42 5.63
CA MET A 76 -9.98 -0.50 4.17
C MET A 76 -10.57 0.78 3.58
N THR A 77 -11.65 1.31 4.16
CA THR A 77 -12.28 2.56 3.71
C THR A 77 -11.32 3.75 3.81
N PHE A 78 -10.60 3.87 4.93
CA PHE A 78 -9.52 4.85 5.07
C PHE A 78 -8.44 4.66 4.01
N GLY A 79 -7.97 3.43 3.82
CA GLY A 79 -6.89 3.14 2.86
C GLY A 79 -7.23 3.51 1.43
N LEU A 80 -8.48 3.26 1.00
CA LEU A 80 -8.97 3.65 -0.33
C LEU A 80 -9.06 5.17 -0.47
N LEU A 81 -9.58 5.88 0.53
CA LEU A 81 -9.66 7.35 0.52
C LEU A 81 -8.26 7.99 0.51
N PHE A 82 -7.36 7.49 1.35
CA PHE A 82 -5.96 7.94 1.40
C PHE A 82 -5.26 7.74 0.05
N SER A 83 -5.49 6.58 -0.59
CA SER A 83 -4.94 6.28 -1.91
C SER A 83 -5.49 7.22 -2.99
N ALA A 84 -6.79 7.54 -2.96
CA ALA A 84 -7.39 8.49 -3.91
C ALA A 84 -6.78 9.90 -3.79
N ILE A 85 -6.47 10.33 -2.56
CA ILE A 85 -5.82 11.62 -2.30
C ILE A 85 -4.39 11.61 -2.84
N ILE A 86 -3.63 10.55 -2.56
CA ILE A 86 -2.25 10.39 -3.06
C ILE A 86 -2.24 10.34 -4.58
N LEU A 87 -3.18 9.63 -5.20
CA LEU A 87 -3.33 9.57 -6.66
C LEU A 87 -3.59 10.96 -7.24
N ASN A 88 -4.41 11.78 -6.59
CA ASN A 88 -4.64 13.16 -7.02
C ASN A 88 -3.38 14.03 -6.91
N ILE A 89 -2.61 13.86 -5.83
CA ILE A 89 -1.36 14.59 -5.58
C ILE A 89 -0.26 14.14 -6.57
N LEU A 90 -0.10 12.84 -6.79
CA LEU A 90 0.88 12.29 -7.73
C LEU A 90 0.57 12.64 -9.18
N SER A 91 -0.72 12.73 -9.55
CA SER A 91 -1.12 13.23 -10.87
C SER A 91 -0.62 14.66 -11.15
N LEU A 92 -0.26 15.44 -10.13
CA LEU A 92 0.33 16.77 -10.30
C LEU A 92 1.85 16.73 -10.52
N PHE A 93 2.49 15.57 -10.33
CA PHE A 93 3.94 15.42 -10.40
C PHE A 93 4.31 14.41 -11.49
N THR A 94 5.03 14.85 -12.52
CA THR A 94 5.56 13.94 -13.53
C THR A 94 6.76 13.19 -12.97
N TYR A 95 6.67 11.87 -12.93
CA TYR A 95 7.81 11.06 -12.53
C TYR A 95 8.85 11.05 -13.66
N ARG A 96 10.11 11.38 -13.34
CA ARG A 96 11.19 11.30 -14.31
C ARG A 96 11.83 9.91 -14.26
N LYS A 97 11.67 9.15 -15.33
CA LYS A 97 12.38 7.88 -15.52
C LYS A 97 13.88 8.13 -15.65
N THR A 98 14.68 7.44 -14.85
CA THR A 98 16.14 7.41 -15.02
C THR A 98 16.53 6.26 -15.96
N SER A 99 17.63 6.38 -16.69
CA SER A 99 18.14 5.34 -17.61
C SER A 99 18.53 4.03 -16.89
N SER A 100 18.95 4.11 -15.63
CA SER A 100 19.38 2.95 -14.86
C SER A 100 18.24 2.30 -14.07
N VAL A 101 18.01 1.03 -14.36
CA VAL A 101 17.02 0.14 -13.74
C VAL A 101 17.21 0.04 -12.21
N PHE A 102 18.47 -0.01 -11.76
CA PHE A 102 18.81 -0.07 -10.34
C PHE A 102 18.45 1.21 -9.56
N ILE A 103 18.70 2.39 -10.14
CA ILE A 103 18.35 3.67 -9.50
C ILE A 103 16.85 3.81 -9.39
N ASN A 104 16.12 3.43 -10.43
CA ASN A 104 14.66 3.42 -10.42
C ASN A 104 14.08 2.51 -9.31
N SER A 105 14.67 1.33 -9.10
CA SER A 105 14.30 0.43 -8.00
C SER A 105 14.56 1.05 -6.64
N LEU A 106 15.72 1.68 -6.47
CA LEU A 106 16.12 2.36 -5.23
C LEU A 106 15.22 3.56 -4.92
N MET A 107 14.80 4.33 -5.93
CA MET A 107 13.82 5.38 -5.75
C MET A 107 12.48 4.82 -5.27
N GLY A 108 12.03 3.69 -5.81
CA GLY A 108 10.80 3.03 -5.35
C GLY A 108 10.89 2.58 -3.90
N LEU A 109 12.05 2.08 -3.46
CA LEU A 109 12.32 1.81 -2.05
C LEU A 109 12.23 3.08 -1.20
N PHE A 110 12.86 4.17 -1.64
CA PHE A 110 12.90 5.44 -0.90
C PHE A 110 11.51 6.08 -0.77
N PHE A 111 10.67 5.97 -1.79
CA PHE A 111 9.28 6.42 -1.71
C PHE A 111 8.42 5.46 -0.88
N GLY A 112 8.53 4.14 -1.09
CA GLY A 112 7.65 3.17 -0.42
C GLY A 112 7.91 3.00 1.07
N ALA A 113 9.17 2.95 1.51
CA ALA A 113 9.54 2.73 2.91
C ALA A 113 8.88 3.72 3.91
N PRO A 114 8.91 5.06 3.68
CA PRO A 114 8.28 6.01 4.59
C PRO A 114 6.75 6.01 4.52
N LEU A 115 6.14 5.53 3.41
CA LEU A 115 4.68 5.47 3.31
C LEU A 115 4.08 4.53 4.37
N GLY A 116 4.75 3.42 4.68
CA GLY A 116 4.35 2.50 5.74
C GLY A 116 2.90 1.97 5.64
N VAL A 117 2.31 1.97 4.44
CA VAL A 117 0.90 1.61 4.26
C VAL A 117 0.73 0.12 4.01
N CYS A 118 -0.46 -0.41 4.34
CA CYS A 118 -0.78 -1.80 4.08
C CYS A 118 -1.09 -2.06 2.59
N ALA A 119 -1.20 -3.34 2.24
CA ALA A 119 -1.46 -3.79 0.87
C ALA A 119 -2.69 -3.12 0.23
N ASN A 120 -3.73 -2.82 1.04
CA ASN A 120 -4.97 -2.18 0.59
C ASN A 120 -4.72 -0.77 0.02
N CYS A 121 -3.79 -0.02 0.60
CA CYS A 121 -3.49 1.34 0.12
C CYS A 121 -2.40 1.30 -0.96
N VAL A 122 -1.40 0.43 -0.81
CA VAL A 122 -0.24 0.47 -1.69
C VAL A 122 -0.56 0.02 -3.12
N ALA A 123 -1.55 -0.86 -3.31
CA ALA A 123 -1.92 -1.35 -4.63
C ALA A 123 -2.40 -0.24 -5.58
N PRO A 124 -3.42 0.58 -5.23
CA PRO A 124 -3.82 1.71 -6.08
C PRO A 124 -2.76 2.81 -6.15
N ILE A 125 -1.94 3.01 -5.11
CA ILE A 125 -0.81 3.94 -5.14
C ILE A 125 0.27 3.47 -6.11
N ALA A 126 0.50 2.17 -6.24
CA ALA A 126 1.42 1.61 -7.22
C ALA A 126 0.90 1.85 -8.64
N GLN A 127 -0.40 1.63 -8.88
CA GLN A 127 -1.05 1.85 -10.17
C GLN A 127 -0.97 3.32 -10.62
N SER A 128 -1.54 4.24 -9.83
CA SER A 128 -0.80 5.37 -9.30
C SER A 128 0.45 5.89 -10.01
N LEU A 129 1.58 5.50 -9.42
CA LEU A 129 2.92 5.82 -9.87
C LEU A 129 3.14 5.40 -11.33
N LYS A 130 2.65 4.21 -11.72
CA LYS A 130 2.80 3.70 -13.09
C LYS A 130 2.11 4.60 -14.10
N ASP A 131 0.87 5.01 -13.83
CA ASP A 131 0.09 5.90 -14.70
C ASP A 131 0.68 7.33 -14.74
N SER A 132 1.43 7.72 -13.71
CA SER A 132 2.15 9.00 -13.64
C SER A 132 3.52 8.98 -14.35
N GLY A 133 3.86 7.87 -15.03
CA GLY A 133 5.10 7.71 -15.79
C GLY A 133 6.28 7.12 -15.00
N ALA A 134 6.05 6.58 -13.80
CA ALA A 134 7.09 5.87 -13.07
C ALA A 134 7.47 4.57 -13.78
N SER A 135 8.74 4.19 -13.63
CA SER A 135 9.23 2.92 -14.16
C SER A 135 8.58 1.72 -13.45
N THR A 136 8.51 0.57 -14.11
CA THR A 136 7.88 -0.63 -13.54
C THR A 136 8.63 -1.10 -12.28
N GLU A 137 9.95 -0.92 -12.25
CA GLU A 137 10.84 -1.16 -11.12
C GLU A 137 10.46 -0.33 -9.90
N THR A 138 10.26 0.98 -10.10
CA THR A 138 9.90 1.92 -9.06
C THR A 138 8.55 1.53 -8.46
N THR A 139 7.57 1.22 -9.33
CA THR A 139 6.23 0.85 -8.90
C THR A 139 6.23 -0.45 -8.08
N LEU A 140 6.91 -1.50 -8.56
CA LEU A 140 6.97 -2.79 -7.87
C LEU A 140 7.72 -2.67 -6.53
N SER A 141 8.82 -1.92 -6.52
CA SER A 141 9.63 -1.69 -5.33
C SER A 141 8.88 -0.86 -4.29
N THR A 142 8.11 0.13 -4.71
CA THR A 142 7.24 0.92 -3.81
C THR A 142 6.19 0.03 -3.16
N ALA A 143 5.54 -0.84 -3.95
CA ALA A 143 4.50 -1.75 -3.46
C ALA A 143 5.01 -2.72 -2.39
N ILE A 144 6.21 -3.28 -2.59
CA ILE A 144 6.79 -4.28 -1.69
C ILE A 144 7.44 -3.63 -0.46
N SER A 145 8.13 -2.50 -0.64
CA SER A 145 8.84 -1.83 0.45
C SER A 145 7.90 -1.22 1.49
N SER A 146 6.73 -0.72 1.09
CA SER A 146 5.82 -0.01 2.00
C SER A 146 5.35 -0.81 3.22
N PRO A 147 4.80 -2.04 3.07
CA PRO A 147 4.44 -2.85 4.23
C PRO A 147 5.66 -3.47 4.93
N THR A 148 6.76 -3.71 4.20
CA THR A 148 7.87 -4.54 4.69
C THR A 148 8.91 -3.76 5.50
N LEU A 149 9.19 -2.53 5.08
CA LEU A 149 10.18 -1.63 5.68
C LEU A 149 9.55 -0.52 6.52
N ASN A 150 8.28 -0.69 6.89
CA ASN A 150 7.63 0.18 7.86
C ASN A 150 8.37 0.14 9.21
N VAL A 151 8.68 1.30 9.78
CA VAL A 151 9.36 1.46 11.07
C VAL A 151 8.67 0.70 12.22
N VAL A 152 7.33 0.67 12.23
CA VAL A 152 6.52 -0.05 13.23
C VAL A 152 6.64 -1.57 13.05
N VAL A 153 6.64 -2.04 11.81
CA VAL A 153 6.78 -3.48 11.53
C VAL A 153 8.19 -3.94 11.83
N LEU A 154 9.20 -3.12 11.50
CA LEU A 154 10.60 -3.41 11.83
C LEU A 154 10.79 -3.47 13.35
N SER A 155 10.32 -2.47 14.10
CA SER A 155 10.44 -2.45 15.56
C SER A 155 9.74 -3.66 16.22
N MET A 156 8.55 -4.03 15.74
CA MET A 156 7.87 -5.25 16.17
C MET A 156 8.70 -6.51 15.90
N VAL A 157 9.26 -6.65 14.70
CA VAL A 157 10.08 -7.84 14.37
C VAL A 157 11.34 -7.92 15.24
N PHE A 158 12.02 -6.79 15.48
CA PHE A 158 13.18 -6.75 16.35
C PHE A 158 12.87 -7.02 17.84
N THR A 159 11.62 -6.78 18.25
CA THR A 159 11.19 -6.98 19.64
C THR A 159 10.64 -8.39 19.88
N LEU A 160 9.86 -8.93 18.94
CA LEU A 160 9.19 -10.23 19.09
C LEU A 160 10.03 -11.41 18.62
N PHE A 161 10.93 -11.23 17.65
CA PHE A 161 11.70 -12.32 17.05
C PHE A 161 13.19 -12.25 17.39
N PRO A 162 13.90 -13.39 17.39
CA PRO A 162 15.35 -13.42 17.54
C PRO A 162 16.05 -12.55 16.47
N LEU A 163 17.15 -11.89 16.86
CA LEU A 163 17.91 -10.98 16.00
C LEU A 163 18.24 -11.57 14.62
N HIS A 164 18.60 -12.85 14.56
CA HIS A 164 18.91 -13.55 13.31
C HIS A 164 17.73 -13.50 12.32
N PHE A 165 16.51 -13.72 12.78
CA PHE A 165 15.32 -13.67 11.93
C PHE A 165 15.05 -12.26 11.42
N ALA A 166 15.18 -11.25 12.28
CA ALA A 166 15.00 -9.85 11.91
C ALA A 166 16.02 -9.42 10.84
N ILE A 167 17.30 -9.76 11.03
CA ILE A 167 18.37 -9.43 10.10
C ILE A 167 18.15 -10.16 8.77
N THR A 168 17.86 -11.47 8.79
CA THR A 168 17.61 -12.24 7.57
C THR A 168 16.42 -11.67 6.78
N LYS A 169 15.32 -11.29 7.46
CA LYS A 169 14.17 -10.66 6.81
C LYS A 169 14.59 -9.36 6.09
N VAL A 170 15.29 -8.48 6.78
CA VAL A 170 15.72 -7.19 6.20
C VAL A 170 16.69 -7.41 5.05
N ALA A 171 17.69 -8.28 5.23
CA ALA A 171 18.67 -8.62 4.20
C ALA A 171 18.00 -9.20 2.95
N LEU A 172 17.09 -10.16 3.12
CA LEU A 172 16.35 -10.76 2.01
C LEU A 172 15.46 -9.73 1.30
N THR A 173 14.80 -8.85 2.05
CA THR A 173 13.96 -7.80 1.48
C THR A 173 14.81 -6.84 0.62
N LEU A 174 15.95 -6.38 1.14
CA LEU A 174 16.86 -5.51 0.40
C LEU A 174 17.45 -6.22 -0.82
N PHE A 175 17.80 -7.51 -0.70
CA PHE A 175 18.24 -8.33 -1.83
C PHE A 175 17.19 -8.42 -2.94
N ILE A 176 15.92 -8.60 -2.57
CA ILE A 176 14.83 -8.62 -3.55
C ILE A 176 14.66 -7.24 -4.21
N LEU A 177 14.64 -6.17 -3.43
CA LEU A 177 14.38 -4.82 -3.94
C LEU A 177 15.53 -4.27 -4.80
N VAL A 178 16.78 -4.49 -4.42
CA VAL A 178 17.96 -3.94 -5.11
C VAL A 178 18.53 -4.91 -6.14
N GLY A 179 18.32 -6.21 -5.98
CA GLY A 179 18.83 -7.25 -6.89
C GLY A 179 17.73 -7.82 -7.78
N VAL A 180 16.78 -8.54 -7.19
CA VAL A 180 15.81 -9.35 -7.94
C VAL A 180 14.91 -8.50 -8.83
N ILE A 181 14.30 -7.44 -8.30
CA ILE A 181 13.38 -6.58 -9.05
C ILE A 181 14.02 -5.95 -10.30
N PRO A 182 15.17 -5.25 -10.20
CA PRO A 182 15.78 -4.64 -11.39
C PRO A 182 16.29 -5.67 -12.40
N ILE A 183 16.75 -6.84 -11.94
CA ILE A 183 17.12 -7.94 -12.85
C ILE A 183 15.88 -8.48 -13.56
N LEU A 184 14.81 -8.71 -12.82
CA LEU A 184 13.56 -9.25 -13.34
C LEU A 184 12.95 -8.32 -14.38
N THR A 185 12.90 -7.01 -14.12
CA THR A 185 12.34 -6.08 -15.10
C THR A 185 13.17 -5.96 -16.36
N LYS A 186 14.50 -5.90 -16.23
CA LYS A 186 15.42 -5.86 -17.38
C LYS A 186 15.27 -7.12 -18.25
N HIS A 187 15.10 -8.29 -17.66
CA HIS A 187 15.05 -9.55 -18.41
C HIS A 187 13.65 -9.93 -18.93
N PHE A 188 12.59 -9.64 -18.16
CA PHE A 188 11.24 -10.13 -18.46
C PHE A 188 10.26 -9.02 -18.88
N LEU A 189 10.34 -7.83 -18.27
CA LEU A 189 9.36 -6.77 -18.52
C LEU A 189 9.76 -5.87 -19.72
N GLU A 190 11.05 -5.73 -20.00
CA GLU A 190 11.52 -5.02 -21.20
C GLU A 190 11.19 -5.79 -22.50
N LYS A 191 11.20 -7.13 -22.46
CA LYS A 191 10.81 -8.00 -23.59
C LYS A 191 9.30 -8.01 -23.86
N GLY A 192 8.47 -7.78 -22.84
CA GLY A 192 7.00 -7.74 -22.97
C GLY A 192 6.43 -6.38 -23.37
N ALA A 193 7.21 -5.30 -23.25
CA ALA A 193 6.76 -3.93 -23.50
C ALA A 193 6.44 -3.63 -24.98
N HIS A 194 6.91 -4.47 -25.92
CA HIS A 194 6.60 -4.33 -27.35
C HIS A 194 5.22 -4.87 -27.75
N HIS A 195 4.50 -5.59 -26.88
CA HIS A 195 3.25 -6.28 -27.27
C HIS A 195 1.99 -5.87 -26.49
N THR A 196 2.09 -4.98 -25.49
CA THR A 196 0.90 -4.61 -24.69
C THR A 196 0.96 -3.18 -24.13
N ILE A 197 0.96 -2.17 -25.01
CA ILE A 197 0.62 -0.78 -24.62
C ILE A 197 -0.62 -0.38 -25.42
N GLY A 198 -1.73 -1.04 -25.09
CA GLY A 198 -3.03 -0.85 -25.70
C GLY A 198 -4.11 -1.39 -24.77
N THR A 199 -3.97 -1.15 -23.46
CA THR A 199 -5.06 -1.38 -22.52
C THR A 199 -5.26 -0.09 -21.74
N THR A 200 -6.02 0.80 -22.37
CA THR A 200 -6.89 1.71 -21.65
C THR A 200 -7.55 0.93 -20.51
N SER A 201 -7.23 1.29 -19.27
CA SER A 201 -8.11 0.90 -18.17
C SER A 201 -9.51 1.41 -18.50
N PRO A 202 -10.60 0.72 -18.13
CA PRO A 202 -11.96 1.23 -18.32
C PRO A 202 -12.17 2.62 -17.68
N ILE A 203 -11.29 3.01 -16.76
CA ILE A 203 -11.25 4.31 -16.09
C ILE A 203 -10.67 5.41 -16.99
N GLN A 204 -9.68 5.11 -17.85
CA GLN A 204 -9.06 6.11 -18.72
C GLN A 204 -9.99 6.59 -19.85
N ALA A 205 -10.96 5.77 -20.26
CA ALA A 205 -11.96 6.15 -21.27
C ALA A 205 -12.96 7.21 -20.77
N LEU A 206 -13.07 7.41 -19.45
CA LEU A 206 -14.00 8.36 -18.83
C LEU A 206 -13.32 9.67 -18.39
N VAL A 207 -11.98 9.75 -18.47
CA VAL A 207 -11.22 10.96 -18.13
C VAL A 207 -10.80 11.64 -19.44
N PRO A 208 -11.41 12.79 -19.82
CA PRO A 208 -10.97 13.51 -21.01
C PRO A 208 -9.56 14.05 -20.79
N THR A 209 -8.59 13.48 -21.50
CA THR A 209 -7.20 13.94 -21.55
C THR A 209 -7.13 15.22 -22.38
N ASN A 210 -7.46 16.36 -21.78
CA ASN A 210 -7.00 17.66 -22.28
C ASN A 210 -5.57 17.93 -21.77
N VAL A 211 -4.63 17.11 -22.21
CA VAL A 211 -3.20 17.42 -22.10
C VAL A 211 -2.82 18.09 -23.42
N PRO A 212 -2.54 19.41 -23.45
CA PRO A 212 -2.05 20.04 -24.66
C PRO A 212 -0.69 19.45 -25.00
N GLU A 213 -0.62 18.86 -26.19
CA GLU A 213 0.61 18.47 -26.88
C GLU A 213 1.39 19.75 -27.18
N ASN A 214 2.35 20.09 -26.32
CA ASN A 214 3.30 21.15 -26.62
C ASN A 214 4.51 20.53 -27.32
N GLU A 215 4.52 20.65 -28.64
CA GLU A 215 5.74 20.53 -29.43
C GLU A 215 6.76 21.61 -29.02
N ASN A 216 8.03 21.22 -29.04
CA ASN A 216 9.21 22.10 -29.01
C ASN A 216 9.57 22.75 -27.65
N PHE A 217 10.48 22.12 -26.89
CA PHE A 217 11.88 22.57 -26.63
C PHE A 217 12.53 21.69 -25.54
#